data_AF-A0A5C4SV81-F1
#
_entry.id   AF-A0A5C4SV81-F1
#
_cell.length_a   1.000
_cell.length_b   1.000
_cell.length_c   1.000
_cell.angle_alpha   90.00
_cell.angle_beta   90.00
_cell.angle_gamma   90.00
#
_symmetry.space_group_name_H-M   'P 1'
#
loop_
_entity.id
_entity.type
_entity.pdbx_description
1 polymer ?
#
loop_
_entity_poly.entity_id
_entity_poly.type
_entity_poly.pdbx_seq_one_letter_code
_entity_poly.pdbx_strand_id
1 'polypeptide(L)' 'MFYYDVLCYCCKKTFKIYEGSLKYKQAKERKVKFFCCEDCADKIRLETILNFMHGINRF' A
#
# COMPACT_ATOMS: atom_id res chain seq x y z
N MET A 1 -22.96 -3.76 -1.19
CA MET A 1 -21.53 -3.91 -0.81
C MET A 1 -20.81 -2.64 -1.24
N PHE A 2 -20.32 -1.82 -0.30
CA PHE A 2 -19.66 -0.56 -0.64
C PHE A 2 -18.19 -0.79 -0.95
N TYR A 3 -17.70 -0.16 -2.02
CA TYR A 3 -16.30 -0.15 -2.41
C TYR A 3 -15.91 1.23 -2.93
N TYR A 4 -14.63 1.57 -2.80
CA TYR A 4 -14.03 2.75 -3.41
C TYR A 4 -13.03 2.31 -4.48
N ASP A 5 -13.15 2.87 -5.67
CA ASP A 5 -12.10 2.80 -6.68
C ASP A 5 -11.03 3.84 -6.35
N VAL A 6 -9.80 3.38 -6.11
CA VAL A 6 -8.65 4.23 -5.82
C VAL A 6 -7.53 3.95 -6.81
N LEU A 7 -6.78 5.00 -7.12
CA LEU A 7 -5.62 4.90 -8.00
C LEU A 7 -4.39 4.51 -7.18
N CYS A 8 -3.67 3.48 -7.63
CA CYS A 8 -2.37 3.15 -7.08
C CYS A 8 -1.37 4.28 -7.40
N TYR A 9 -0.70 4.80 -6.38
CA TYR A 9 0.29 5.85 -6.56
C TYR A 9 1.50 5.39 -7.38
N CYS A 10 1.93 4.14 -7.22
CA CYS A 10 3.11 3.61 -7.90
C CYS A 10 2.85 3.20 -9.36
N CYS A 11 1.82 2.39 -9.61
CA CYS A 11 1.56 1.83 -10.94
C CYS A 11 0.42 2.53 -11.71
N LYS A 12 -0.22 3.53 -11.10
CA LYS A 12 -1.38 4.26 -11.65
C LYS A 12 -2.57 3.38 -12.05
N LYS A 13 -2.60 2.11 -11.64
CA LYS A 13 -3.74 1.21 -11.82
C LYS A 13 -4.81 1.51 -10.80
N THR A 14 -6.06 1.56 -11.22
CA THR A 14 -7.22 1.64 -10.33
C THR A 14 -7.47 0.27 -9.70
N PHE A 15 -7.73 0.26 -8.40
CA PHE A 15 -8.10 -0.94 -7.67
C PHE A 15 -9.21 -0.65 -6.68
N LYS A 16 -9.96 -1.69 -6.34
CA LYS A 16 -11.14 -1.59 -5.47
C LYS A 16 -10.74 -1.84 -4.03
N ILE A 17 -11.07 -0.89 -3.15
CA ILE A 17 -11.02 -1.05 -1.71
C ILE A 17 -12.43 -1.38 -1.22
N TYR A 18 -12.59 -2.57 -0.66
CA TYR A 18 -13.85 -3.01 -0.10
C TYR A 18 -14.04 -2.53 1.34
N GLU A 19 -15.29 -2.22 1.68
CA GLU A 19 -15.70 -1.91 3.06
C GLU A 19 -15.31 -3.04 4.02
N GLY A 20 -14.72 -2.69 5.16
CA GLY A 20 -14.18 -3.62 6.15
C GLY A 20 -12.66 -3.82 6.08
N SER A 21 -12.01 -3.41 4.99
CA SER A 21 -10.54 -3.42 4.89
C SER A 21 -9.90 -2.27 5.69
N LEU A 22 -8.70 -2.49 6.22
CA LEU A 22 -7.93 -1.44 6.93
C LEU A 22 -7.71 -0.21 6.03
N LYS A 23 -7.47 -0.44 4.72
CA LYS A 23 -7.34 0.62 3.70
C LYS A 23 -8.62 1.45 3.57
N TYR A 24 -9.80 0.85 3.71
CA TYR A 24 -11.10 1.55 3.67
C TYR A 24 -11.25 2.48 4.88
N LYS A 25 -10.89 1.97 6.06
CA LYS A 25 -10.91 2.76 7.31
C LYS A 25 -9.93 3.94 7.23
N GLN A 26 -8.74 3.71 6.68
CA GLN A 26 -7.74 4.77 6.45
C GLN A 26 -8.19 5.80 5.40
N ALA A 27 -8.88 5.37 4.34
CA ALA A 27 -9.48 6.27 3.35
C ALA A 27 -10.55 7.17 3.99
N LYS A 28 -11.43 6.57 4.79
CA LYS A 28 -12.57 7.23 5.42
C LYS A 28 -12.17 8.18 6.54
N GLU A 29 -11.28 7.76 7.44
CA GLU A 29 -10.91 8.55 8.64
C GLU A 29 -9.70 9.46 8.43
N ARG A 30 -8.64 8.95 7.79
CA ARG A 30 -7.36 9.67 7.69
C ARG A 30 -7.19 10.45 6.39
N LYS A 31 -8.15 10.38 5.46
CA LYS A 31 -8.05 10.96 4.10
C LYS A 31 -6.69 10.64 3.46
N VAL A 32 -6.18 9.42 3.67
CA VAL A 32 -4.92 9.01 3.04
C VAL A 32 -5.12 9.12 1.53
N LYS A 33 -4.34 9.98 0.87
CA LYS A 33 -4.46 10.22 -0.57
C LYS A 33 -3.66 9.22 -1.41
N PHE A 34 -2.68 8.57 -0.78
CA PHE A 34 -1.73 7.69 -1.45
C PHE A 34 -2.05 6.23 -1.10
N PHE A 35 -2.68 5.54 -2.04
CA PHE A 35 -2.96 4.12 -1.93
C PHE A 35 -2.02 3.34 -2.84
N CYS A 36 -1.57 2.17 -2.39
CA CYS A 36 -0.83 1.22 -3.21
C CYS A 36 -1.65 -0.06 -3.40
N CYS A 37 -1.63 -0.58 -4.64
CA CYS A 37 -2.10 -1.92 -4.94
C CYS A 37 -1.22 -2.94 -4.20
N GLU A 38 -1.71 -4.17 -4.08
CA GLU A 38 -0.99 -5.23 -3.37
C GLU A 38 0.40 -5.48 -3.97
N ASP A 39 0.53 -5.55 -5.31
CA ASP A 39 1.84 -5.75 -5.95
C ASP A 39 2.87 -4.69 -5.58
N CYS A 40 2.48 -3.40 -5.60
CA CYS A 40 3.38 -2.31 -5.28
C CYS A 40 3.69 -2.28 -3.78
N ALA A 41 2.69 -2.56 -2.94
CA ALA A 41 2.90 -2.66 -1.50
C ALA A 41 3.87 -3.79 -1.16
N ASP A 42 3.73 -4.94 -1.81
CA ASP A 42 4.58 -6.12 -1.58
C ASP A 42 6.03 -5.86 -2.02
N LYS A 43 6.22 -5.26 -3.20
CA LYS A 43 7.56 -4.84 -3.67
C LYS A 43 8.24 -3.87 -2.71
N ILE A 44 7.54 -2.82 -2.27
CA ILE A 44 8.09 -1.85 -1.30
C ILE A 44 8.46 -2.57 -0.01
N ARG A 45 7.62 -3.50 0.44
CA ARG A 45 7.85 -4.26 1.67
C ARG A 45 9.09 -5.15 1.54
N LEU A 46 9.21 -5.88 0.43
CA LEU A 46 10.39 -6.70 0.12
C LEU A 46 11.66 -5.86 0.02
N GLU A 47 11.63 -4.76 -0.72
CA GLU A 47 12.79 -3.85 -0.86
C GLU A 47 13.18 -3.26 0.49
N THR A 48 12.21 -2.86 1.32
CA THR A 48 12.47 -2.37 2.68
C THR A 48 13.13 -3.45 3.55
N ILE A 49 12.64 -4.69 3.49
CA ILE A 49 13.22 -5.82 4.23
C ILE A 49 14.65 -6.11 3.74
N LEU A 50 14.86 -6.20 2.42
CA LEU A 50 16.18 -6.46 1.83
C LEU A 50 17.17 -5.34 2.18
N ASN A 51 16.75 -4.08 2.08
CA ASN A 51 17.58 -2.93 2.43
C ASN A 51 17.90 -2.89 3.93
N PHE A 52 16.92 -3.22 4.78
CA PHE A 52 17.14 -3.34 6.22
C PHE A 52 18.15 -4.45 6.55
N MET A 53 18.05 -5.61 5.89
CA MET A 53 18.99 -6.72 6.05
C MET A 53 20.40 -6.38 5.52
N HIS A 54 20.51 -5.71 4.38
CA HIS A 54 21.80 -5.23 3.84
C HIS A 54 22.44 -4.16 4.74
N GLY A 55 21.64 -3.36 5.44
CA GLY A 55 22.14 -2.40 6.44
C GLY A 55 22.78 -3.06 7.67
N ILE A 56 22.35 -4.27 8.03
CA ILE A 56 22.90 -5.04 9.16
C ILE A 56 24.26 -5.65 8.81
N ASN A 57 24.49 -6.05 7.54
CA ASN A 57 25.77 -6.63 7.10
C ASN A 57 26.89 -5.59 6.88
N ARG A 58 26.67 -4.36 7.36
CA ARG A 58 27.64 -3.25 7.34
C ARG A 58 28.10 -2.84 8.75
N PHE A 59 27.78 -3.65 9.76
CA PHE A 59 28.33 -3.59 11.12
C PHE A 59 29.25 -4.77 11.37
#